data_AF-C3US82-F1
#
_entry.id   AF-C3US82-F1
#
_cell.length_a   1.000
_cell.length_b   1.000
_cell.length_c   1.000
_cell.angle_alpha   90.00
_cell.angle_beta   90.00
_cell.angle_gamma   90.00
#
_symmetry.space_group_name_H-M   'P 1'
#
loop_
_entity.id
_entity.type
_entity.pdbx_description
1 polymer ?
#
loop_
_entity_poly.entity_id
_entity_poly.type
_entity_poly.pdbx_seq_one_letter_code
_entity_poly.pdbx_strand_id
1 'polypeptide(L)'
;WQSFDYPTDTLLPDMKLGLDFKTGNNRFITSWKNSYDPSSGNLSYKLNILGLPEFVMLRDVVTVFRSGPWDGIHFSGIPEMQTWKDINIAYNFTENKEEIAFTYRVTVPNVYAKLTMNFDGFLQLSSWIPETLEWNVFWQTSQGDCDVYMSCTPNSYCDSTKTQKCNCIKGFEPMDPREGALDNTFTECVRKTQLSCVDDGFFGLRNMKLPDTSGAIVDKRIGLKECEDMC
;
A
#
# COMPACT_ATOMS: atom_id res chain seq x y z
N TRP A 1 -25.66 -15.63 5.39
CA TRP A 1 -24.25 -16.06 5.41
C TRP A 1 -23.78 -16.15 3.97
N GLN A 2 -22.62 -15.55 3.66
CA GLN A 2 -21.98 -15.63 2.34
C GLN A 2 -20.50 -15.93 2.54
N SER A 3 -19.93 -16.83 1.74
CA SER A 3 -18.49 -17.12 1.79
C SER A 3 -17.64 -15.88 1.45
N PHE A 4 -18.18 -14.95 0.65
CA PHE A 4 -17.52 -13.69 0.30
C PHE A 4 -17.27 -12.78 1.51
N ASP A 5 -18.00 -12.97 2.61
CA ASP A 5 -17.77 -12.25 3.86
C ASP A 5 -16.62 -12.84 4.70
N TYR A 6 -16.13 -14.03 4.34
CA TYR A 6 -15.08 -14.79 5.05
C TYR A 6 -14.03 -15.33 4.08
N PRO A 7 -13.30 -14.44 3.38
CA PRO A 7 -12.23 -14.85 2.48
C PRO A 7 -11.11 -15.60 3.22
N THR A 8 -10.43 -16.51 2.52
CA THR A 8 -9.22 -17.19 3.00
C THR A 8 -7.99 -16.36 2.62
N ASP A 9 -7.20 -16.81 1.67
CA ASP A 9 -6.02 -16.18 1.09
C ASP A 9 -6.33 -15.42 -0.21
N THR A 10 -7.52 -15.61 -0.78
CA THR A 10 -7.85 -15.19 -2.14
C THR A 10 -9.03 -14.24 -2.17
N LEU A 11 -8.88 -13.14 -2.92
CA LEU A 11 -9.95 -12.27 -3.38
C LEU A 11 -10.26 -12.63 -4.84
N LEU A 12 -11.51 -13.01 -5.11
CA LEU A 12 -12.04 -13.31 -6.45
C LEU A 12 -12.74 -12.07 -7.05
N PRO A 13 -13.07 -12.10 -8.35
CA PRO A 13 -13.88 -11.06 -8.96
C PRO A 13 -15.19 -10.83 -8.19
N ASP A 14 -15.60 -9.57 -8.10
CA ASP A 14 -16.80 -9.06 -7.42
C ASP A 14 -16.81 -9.23 -5.89
N MET A 15 -15.80 -9.89 -5.30
CA MET A 15 -15.61 -9.87 -3.86
C MET A 15 -15.20 -8.48 -3.37
N LYS A 16 -15.44 -8.22 -2.09
CA LYS A 16 -15.10 -6.97 -1.41
C LYS A 16 -14.01 -7.21 -0.38
N LEU A 17 -12.89 -6.50 -0.53
CA LEU A 17 -11.82 -6.46 0.45
C LEU A 17 -11.90 -5.13 1.21
N GLY A 18 -12.14 -5.17 2.52
CA GLY A 18 -12.31 -3.97 3.33
C GLY A 18 -13.46 -4.06 4.32
N LEU A 19 -13.87 -2.91 4.84
CA LEU A 19 -14.77 -2.77 5.98
C LEU A 19 -16.22 -2.52 5.56
N ASP A 20 -17.12 -3.33 6.09
CA ASP A 20 -18.56 -3.10 6.09
C ASP A 20 -18.99 -2.41 7.39
N PHE A 21 -19.53 -1.19 7.30
CA PHE A 21 -19.89 -0.42 8.50
C PHE A 21 -21.16 -0.94 9.19
N LYS A 22 -22.06 -1.62 8.47
CA LYS A 22 -23.30 -2.15 9.04
C LYS A 22 -23.02 -3.34 9.95
N THR A 23 -22.10 -4.20 9.54
CA THR A 23 -21.74 -5.42 10.27
C THR A 23 -20.48 -5.27 11.13
N GLY A 24 -19.65 -4.25 10.86
CA GLY A 24 -18.32 -4.12 11.44
C GLY A 24 -17.31 -5.13 10.90
N ASN A 25 -17.67 -5.92 9.88
CA ASN A 25 -16.82 -6.95 9.33
C ASN A 25 -15.75 -6.33 8.41
N ASN A 26 -14.49 -6.45 8.80
CA ASN A 26 -13.36 -6.12 7.94
C ASN A 26 -12.93 -7.40 7.21
N ARG A 27 -13.29 -7.50 5.93
CA ARG A 27 -12.93 -8.62 5.05
C ARG A 27 -11.49 -8.43 4.60
N PHE A 28 -10.61 -9.33 5.00
CA PHE A 28 -9.18 -9.32 4.66
C PHE A 28 -8.71 -10.73 4.29
N ILE A 29 -7.65 -10.83 3.50
CA ILE A 29 -7.08 -12.12 3.09
C ILE A 29 -5.89 -12.47 3.99
N THR A 30 -5.76 -13.75 4.32
CA THR A 30 -4.70 -14.34 5.14
C THR A 30 -4.06 -15.48 4.37
N SER A 31 -2.74 -15.48 4.26
CA SER A 31 -2.02 -16.54 3.54
C SER A 31 -2.29 -17.90 4.16
N TRP A 32 -2.08 -18.95 3.36
CA TRP A 32 -1.87 -20.27 3.92
C TRP A 32 -0.57 -20.31 4.72
N LYS A 33 -0.42 -21.34 5.55
CA LYS A 33 0.81 -21.57 6.31
C LYS A 33 1.97 -22.00 5.41
N ASN A 34 1.68 -22.80 4.38
CA ASN A 34 2.61 -23.18 3.32
C ASN A 34 1.83 -23.78 2.14
N SER A 35 2.55 -24.30 1.14
CA SER A 35 1.96 -24.88 -0.09
C SER A 35 1.08 -26.13 0.12
N TYR A 36 1.15 -26.80 1.28
CA TYR A 36 0.42 -28.03 1.56
C TYR A 36 -0.52 -27.94 2.78
N ASP A 37 -0.39 -26.89 3.60
CA ASP A 37 -1.19 -26.66 4.81
C ASP A 37 -2.04 -25.39 4.66
N PRO A 38 -3.35 -25.52 4.38
CA PRO A 38 -4.26 -24.40 4.18
C PRO A 38 -4.70 -23.72 5.48
N SER A 39 -4.18 -24.14 6.64
CA SER A 39 -4.38 -23.38 7.88
C SER A 39 -3.80 -21.97 7.77
N SER A 40 -4.30 -21.06 8.61
CA SER A 40 -3.88 -19.66 8.60
C SER A 40 -2.37 -19.52 8.81
N GLY A 41 -1.70 -18.89 7.86
CA GLY A 41 -0.32 -18.47 7.95
C GLY A 41 -0.16 -17.19 8.77
N ASN A 42 1.05 -16.63 8.74
CA ASN A 42 1.37 -15.41 9.48
C ASN A 42 1.21 -14.13 8.66
N LEU A 43 0.81 -14.21 7.39
CA LEU A 43 0.68 -13.04 6.54
C LEU A 43 -0.77 -12.69 6.30
N SER A 44 -1.12 -11.42 6.44
CA SER A 44 -2.45 -10.92 6.11
C SER A 44 -2.38 -9.58 5.37
N TYR A 45 -3.38 -9.31 4.54
CA TYR A 45 -3.51 -8.06 3.80
C TYR A 45 -4.87 -7.44 4.09
N LYS A 46 -4.87 -6.34 4.86
CA LYS A 46 -6.05 -5.81 5.54
C LYS A 46 -6.17 -4.29 5.37
N LEU A 47 -7.40 -3.80 5.31
CA LEU A 47 -7.69 -2.38 5.30
C LEU A 47 -7.45 -1.77 6.70
N ASN A 48 -6.59 -0.76 6.75
CA ASN A 48 -6.43 0.17 7.86
C ASN A 48 -7.20 1.47 7.55
N ILE A 49 -7.86 2.02 8.57
CA ILE A 49 -8.66 3.25 8.46
C ILE A 49 -8.20 4.34 9.44
N LEU A 50 -7.02 4.17 10.06
CA LEU A 50 -6.38 5.23 10.82
C LEU A 50 -5.86 6.28 9.84
N GLY A 51 -6.57 7.42 9.73
CA GLY A 51 -6.27 8.45 8.75
C GLY A 51 -7.01 8.23 7.43
N LEU A 52 -6.28 8.23 6.31
CA LEU A 52 -6.86 7.82 5.02
C LEU A 52 -6.93 6.30 4.95
N PRO A 53 -8.01 5.73 4.37
CA PRO A 53 -8.06 4.30 4.14
C PRO A 53 -6.91 3.80 3.27
N GLU A 54 -6.18 2.82 3.78
CA GLU A 54 -5.05 2.20 3.10
C GLU A 54 -4.91 0.73 3.48
N PHE A 55 -4.39 -0.09 2.58
CA PHE A 55 -4.11 -1.49 2.91
C PHE A 55 -2.72 -1.65 3.48
N VAL A 56 -2.62 -2.53 4.48
CA VAL A 56 -1.36 -2.94 5.08
C VAL A 56 -1.20 -4.44 4.94
N MET A 57 0.02 -4.86 4.62
CA MET A 57 0.43 -6.24 4.76
C MET A 57 1.07 -6.40 6.14
N LEU A 58 0.52 -7.32 6.92
CA LEU A 58 1.00 -7.65 8.25
C LEU A 58 1.67 -9.02 8.20
N ARG A 59 2.84 -9.13 8.81
CA ARG A 59 3.43 -10.39 9.25
C ARG A 59 3.22 -10.48 10.76
N ASP A 60 2.34 -11.39 11.17
CA ASP A 60 1.78 -11.47 12.51
C ASP A 60 1.12 -10.14 12.91
N VAL A 61 1.79 -9.33 13.71
CA VAL A 61 1.34 -8.00 14.15
C VAL A 61 2.17 -6.86 13.57
N VAL A 62 3.21 -7.17 12.78
CA VAL A 62 4.17 -6.20 12.25
C VAL A 62 3.81 -5.84 10.83
N THR A 63 3.66 -4.55 10.54
CA THR A 63 3.48 -4.05 9.17
C THR A 63 4.77 -4.23 8.37
N VAL A 64 4.69 -4.96 7.26
CA VAL A 64 5.83 -5.21 6.36
C VAL A 64 5.71 -4.46 5.03
N PHE A 65 4.50 -4.13 4.62
CA PHE A 65 4.22 -3.35 3.40
C PHE A 65 2.96 -2.50 3.60
N ARG A 66 2.90 -1.37 2.91
CA ARG A 66 1.75 -0.45 2.91
C ARG A 66 1.38 -0.12 1.47
N SER A 67 0.13 -0.30 1.07
CA SER A 67 -0.34 0.09 -0.26
C SER A 67 -0.37 1.61 -0.42
N GLY A 68 -0.41 2.35 0.69
CA GLY A 68 -0.74 3.77 0.69
C GLY A 68 -2.22 4.01 0.41
N PRO A 69 -2.69 5.26 0.58
CA PRO A 69 -4.07 5.62 0.32
C PRO A 69 -4.43 5.54 -1.17
N TRP A 70 -5.73 5.42 -1.43
CA TRP A 70 -6.31 5.51 -2.77
C TRP A 70 -6.28 6.95 -3.28
N ASP A 71 -5.70 7.18 -4.46
CA ASP A 71 -5.55 8.53 -5.04
C ASP A 71 -6.67 8.92 -6.03
N GLY A 72 -7.67 8.05 -6.20
CA GLY A 72 -8.73 8.19 -7.21
C GLY A 72 -8.52 7.30 -8.43
N ILE A 73 -7.30 6.82 -8.67
CA ILE A 73 -6.90 6.01 -9.82
C ILE A 73 -6.34 4.67 -9.36
N HIS A 74 -5.50 4.66 -8.33
CA HIS A 74 -4.81 3.48 -7.79
C HIS A 74 -4.41 3.69 -6.32
N PHE A 75 -3.89 2.66 -5.66
CA PHE A 75 -3.21 2.84 -4.38
C PHE A 75 -1.80 3.39 -4.64
N SER A 76 -1.41 4.46 -3.93
CA SER A 76 -0.15 5.19 -4.20
C SER A 76 1.14 4.36 -4.14
N GLY A 77 1.12 3.23 -3.44
CA GLY A 77 2.21 2.24 -3.36
C GLY A 77 2.07 1.06 -4.31
N ILE A 78 1.11 1.08 -5.25
CA ILE A 78 0.92 0.07 -6.29
C ILE A 78 0.61 0.76 -7.63
N PRO A 79 1.58 1.51 -8.21
CA PRO A 79 1.40 2.20 -9.49
C PRO A 79 1.06 1.26 -10.65
N GLU A 80 1.48 0.00 -10.59
CA GLU A 80 1.25 -1.02 -11.62
C GLU A 80 -0.22 -1.42 -11.76
N MET A 81 -1.11 -1.05 -10.82
CA MET A 81 -2.56 -1.29 -10.98
C MET A 81 -3.09 -0.71 -12.30
N GLN A 82 -2.48 0.34 -12.84
CA GLN A 82 -2.89 0.95 -14.09
C GLN A 82 -2.71 0.02 -15.32
N THR A 83 -1.83 -0.98 -15.22
CA THR A 83 -1.61 -1.97 -16.29
C THR A 83 -2.55 -3.18 -16.17
N TRP A 84 -3.32 -3.31 -15.09
CA TRP A 84 -4.22 -4.47 -14.91
C TRP A 84 -5.34 -4.53 -15.95
N LYS A 85 -5.67 -3.39 -16.57
CA LYS A 85 -6.58 -3.36 -17.73
C LYS A 85 -6.06 -4.18 -18.92
N ASP A 86 -4.73 -4.34 -19.04
CA ASP A 86 -4.09 -5.08 -20.13
C ASP A 86 -4.37 -6.59 -20.03
N ILE A 87 -4.79 -7.06 -18.86
CA ILE A 87 -5.29 -8.42 -18.61
C ILE A 87 -6.79 -8.45 -18.32
N ASN A 88 -7.54 -7.46 -18.81
CA ASN A 88 -9.01 -7.39 -18.73
C ASN A 88 -9.54 -7.27 -17.29
N ILE A 89 -8.81 -6.58 -16.41
CA ILE A 89 -9.28 -6.30 -15.05
C ILE A 89 -9.67 -4.84 -14.91
N ALA A 90 -10.90 -4.62 -14.46
CA ALA A 90 -11.38 -3.33 -14.00
C ALA A 90 -11.55 -3.38 -12.48
N TYR A 91 -11.17 -2.33 -11.78
CA TYR A 91 -11.22 -2.27 -10.33
C TYR A 91 -11.81 -0.95 -9.86
N ASN A 92 -12.27 -0.94 -8.61
CA ASN A 92 -12.80 0.25 -7.97
C ASN A 92 -12.51 0.22 -6.47
N PHE A 93 -12.36 1.41 -5.89
CA PHE A 93 -12.34 1.59 -4.45
C PHE A 93 -13.56 2.40 -4.04
N THR A 94 -14.45 1.77 -3.27
CA THR A 94 -15.67 2.39 -2.78
C THR A 94 -15.43 2.92 -1.38
N GLU A 95 -15.68 4.19 -1.15
CA GLU A 95 -15.61 4.84 0.17
C GLU A 95 -16.89 5.65 0.37
N ASN A 96 -17.85 5.09 1.12
CA ASN A 96 -19.15 5.73 1.37
C ASN A 96 -19.66 5.42 2.80
N LYS A 97 -20.92 5.75 3.09
CA LYS A 97 -21.52 5.57 4.43
C LYS A 97 -21.79 4.10 4.80
N GLU A 98 -21.78 3.19 3.83
CA GLU A 98 -22.09 1.78 4.03
C GLU A 98 -20.83 0.93 4.13
N GLU A 99 -19.80 1.24 3.35
CA GLU A 99 -18.56 0.47 3.31
C GLU A 99 -17.34 1.27 2.82
N ILE A 100 -16.16 0.74 3.16
CA ILE A 100 -14.89 1.08 2.54
C ILE A 100 -14.30 -0.21 1.99
N ALA A 101 -14.33 -0.40 0.67
CA ALA A 101 -13.92 -1.66 0.07
C ALA A 101 -13.28 -1.50 -1.30
N PHE A 102 -12.24 -2.29 -1.53
CA PHE A 102 -11.69 -2.58 -2.84
C PHE A 102 -12.44 -3.74 -3.49
N THR A 103 -12.70 -3.63 -4.78
CA THR A 103 -13.26 -4.71 -5.60
C THR A 103 -12.66 -4.66 -7.00
N TYR A 104 -12.63 -5.81 -7.67
CA TYR A 104 -12.26 -5.89 -9.07
C TYR A 104 -13.17 -6.88 -9.81
N ARG A 105 -13.26 -6.72 -11.13
CA ARG A 105 -14.01 -7.58 -12.03
C ARG A 105 -13.19 -7.91 -13.26
N VAL A 106 -13.47 -9.06 -13.86
CA VAL A 106 -12.94 -9.44 -15.17
C VAL A 106 -13.91 -8.94 -16.25
N THR A 107 -13.40 -8.23 -17.26
CA THR A 107 -14.24 -7.54 -18.26
C THR A 107 -14.54 -8.37 -19.50
N VAL A 108 -13.94 -9.55 -19.62
CA VAL A 108 -14.14 -10.48 -20.75
C VAL A 108 -14.54 -11.87 -20.23
N PRO A 109 -15.37 -12.62 -20.97
CA PRO A 109 -15.73 -13.98 -20.59
C PRO A 109 -14.52 -14.93 -20.66
N ASN A 110 -14.61 -16.06 -19.96
CA ASN A 110 -13.63 -17.15 -19.98
C ASN A 110 -12.20 -16.77 -19.58
N VAL A 111 -12.02 -15.64 -18.90
CA VAL A 111 -10.76 -15.28 -18.23
C VAL A 111 -10.95 -15.43 -16.73
N TYR A 112 -10.05 -16.17 -16.10
CA TYR A 112 -10.01 -16.31 -14.65
C TYR A 112 -8.85 -15.51 -14.10
N ALA A 113 -9.13 -14.67 -13.10
CA ALA A 113 -8.12 -13.90 -12.40
C ALA A 113 -8.38 -13.94 -10.90
N LYS A 114 -7.31 -14.02 -10.11
CA LYS A 114 -7.37 -14.04 -8.65
C LYS A 114 -6.28 -13.17 -8.05
N LEU A 115 -6.62 -12.49 -6.96
CA LEU A 115 -5.66 -11.76 -6.13
C LEU A 115 -5.41 -12.58 -4.85
N THR A 116 -4.22 -13.12 -4.68
CA THR A 116 -3.90 -14.09 -3.62
C THR A 116 -2.77 -13.60 -2.72
N MET A 117 -2.93 -13.73 -1.40
CA MET A 117 -1.85 -13.54 -0.44
C MET A 117 -1.06 -14.85 -0.30
N ASN A 118 0.06 -14.96 -0.99
CA ASN A 118 0.92 -16.14 -0.95
C ASN A 118 1.66 -16.24 0.40
N PHE A 119 1.89 -17.48 0.88
CA PHE A 119 2.72 -17.80 2.05
C PHE A 119 4.17 -17.28 1.95
N ASP A 120 4.67 -17.03 0.74
CA ASP A 120 5.99 -16.43 0.50
C ASP A 120 6.07 -14.92 0.85
N GLY A 121 4.95 -14.28 1.22
CA GLY A 121 4.94 -12.84 1.56
C GLY A 121 4.72 -11.93 0.38
N PHE A 122 3.95 -12.39 -0.61
CA PHE A 122 3.60 -11.61 -1.80
C PHE A 122 2.08 -11.59 -1.97
N LEU A 123 1.54 -10.40 -2.23
CA LEU A 123 0.21 -10.27 -2.81
C LEU A 123 0.34 -10.39 -4.33
N GLN A 124 -0.30 -11.38 -4.94
CA GLN A 124 -0.12 -11.73 -6.34
C GLN A 124 -1.45 -11.64 -7.09
N LEU A 125 -1.44 -10.94 -8.22
CA LEU A 125 -2.50 -10.99 -9.21
C LEU A 125 -2.11 -11.98 -10.31
N SER A 126 -2.88 -13.05 -10.42
CA SER A 126 -2.64 -14.10 -11.40
C SER A 126 -3.82 -14.26 -12.35
N SER A 127 -3.53 -14.63 -13.60
CA SER A 127 -4.52 -15.04 -14.59
C SER A 127 -4.28 -16.49 -15.02
N TRP A 128 -5.35 -17.21 -15.33
CA TRP A 128 -5.27 -18.57 -15.83
C TRP A 128 -4.94 -18.57 -17.33
N ILE A 129 -3.94 -19.35 -17.75
CA ILE A 129 -3.59 -19.56 -19.17
C ILE A 129 -4.05 -20.95 -19.59
N PRO A 130 -5.12 -21.06 -20.43
CA PRO A 130 -5.63 -22.35 -20.88
C PRO A 130 -4.62 -23.18 -21.67
N GLU A 131 -3.72 -22.53 -22.41
CA GLU A 131 -2.73 -23.19 -23.28
C GLU A 131 -1.66 -23.95 -22.50
N THR A 132 -1.21 -23.39 -21.36
CA THR A 132 -0.20 -24.00 -20.49
C THR A 132 -0.77 -24.67 -19.25
N LEU A 133 -2.08 -24.53 -19.02
CA LEU A 133 -2.80 -25.08 -17.86
C LEU A 133 -2.19 -24.62 -16.53
N GLU A 134 -1.79 -23.35 -16.46
CA GLU A 134 -1.14 -22.79 -15.27
C GLU A 134 -1.66 -21.39 -14.92
N TRP A 135 -1.41 -21.00 -13.67
CA TRP A 135 -1.62 -19.63 -13.21
C TRP A 135 -0.37 -18.81 -13.53
N ASN A 136 -0.51 -17.84 -14.43
CA ASN A 136 0.53 -16.87 -14.71
C ASN A 136 0.42 -15.68 -13.76
N VAL A 137 1.49 -15.38 -13.03
CA VAL A 137 1.58 -14.19 -12.17
C VAL A 137 1.81 -12.96 -13.06
N PHE A 138 0.80 -12.11 -13.18
CA PHE A 138 0.89 -10.88 -13.96
C PHE A 138 1.51 -9.74 -13.16
N TRP A 139 1.14 -9.63 -11.89
CA TRP A 139 1.66 -8.63 -10.97
C TRP A 139 1.83 -9.24 -9.59
N GLN A 140 2.81 -8.76 -8.85
CA GLN A 140 2.95 -9.03 -7.42
C GLN A 140 3.54 -7.82 -6.71
N THR A 141 3.26 -7.68 -5.41
CA THR A 141 3.95 -6.69 -4.58
C THR A 141 5.46 -6.87 -4.65
N SER A 142 6.19 -5.79 -4.85
CA SER A 142 7.66 -5.81 -4.79
C SER A 142 8.12 -5.98 -3.33
N GLN A 143 9.18 -6.77 -3.14
CA GLN A 143 9.97 -6.80 -1.90
C GLN A 143 11.28 -6.00 -2.06
N GLY A 144 11.33 -5.08 -3.02
CA GLY A 144 12.46 -4.18 -3.20
C GLY A 144 12.68 -3.31 -1.97
N ASP A 145 13.92 -2.85 -1.78
CA ASP A 145 14.37 -2.12 -0.59
C ASP A 145 13.45 -0.94 -0.20
N CYS A 146 12.79 -0.30 -1.16
CA CYS A 146 11.92 0.85 -0.92
C CYS A 146 10.46 0.54 -0.59
N ASP A 147 10.00 -0.69 -0.82
CA ASP A 147 8.61 -1.09 -0.59
C ASP A 147 8.40 -1.66 0.82
N VAL A 148 9.49 -2.12 1.45
CA VAL A 148 9.51 -2.51 2.86
C VAL A 148 9.08 -1.33 3.72
N TYR A 149 8.11 -1.57 4.60
CA TYR A 149 7.58 -0.54 5.49
C TYR A 149 8.68 0.03 6.39
N MET A 150 8.78 1.36 6.43
CA MET A 150 9.81 2.10 7.18
C MET A 150 11.26 1.69 6.84
N SER A 151 11.55 1.39 5.57
CA SER A 151 12.93 1.10 5.13
C SER A 151 13.89 2.28 5.31
N CYS A 152 13.36 3.50 5.37
CA CYS A 152 14.10 4.73 5.64
C CYS A 152 13.56 5.44 6.90
N THR A 153 14.40 6.23 7.54
CA THR A 153 14.08 6.97 8.77
C THR A 153 13.08 8.10 8.56
N PRO A 154 12.45 8.62 9.63
CA PRO A 154 11.58 9.79 9.54
C PRO A 154 12.25 10.97 8.81
N ASN A 155 11.45 11.72 8.05
CA ASN A 155 11.87 12.85 7.21
C ASN A 155 12.90 12.51 6.11
N SER A 156 13.02 11.23 5.77
CA SER A 156 13.77 10.75 4.61
C SER A 156 12.84 10.01 3.65
N TYR A 157 13.32 9.75 2.44
CA TYR A 157 12.60 8.99 1.43
C TYR A 157 13.51 7.97 0.75
N CYS A 158 12.91 6.87 0.30
CA CYS A 158 13.61 5.84 -0.44
C CYS A 158 13.57 6.10 -1.94
N ASP A 159 14.72 5.98 -2.60
CA ASP A 159 14.90 6.10 -4.04
C ASP A 159 15.65 4.88 -4.57
N SER A 160 14.91 4.00 -5.26
CA SER A 160 15.44 2.76 -5.81
C SER A 160 16.44 2.98 -6.93
N THR A 161 16.52 4.18 -7.51
CA THR A 161 17.45 4.51 -8.60
C THR A 161 18.85 4.87 -8.12
N LYS A 162 19.01 5.18 -6.81
CA LYS A 162 20.29 5.59 -6.22
C LYS A 162 21.05 4.42 -5.61
N THR A 163 22.36 4.60 -5.41
CA THR A 163 23.20 3.66 -4.65
C THR A 163 22.82 3.69 -3.17
N GLN A 164 22.78 4.88 -2.58
CA GLN A 164 22.22 5.11 -1.25
C GLN A 164 20.71 5.35 -1.38
N LYS A 165 19.93 4.34 -0.99
CA LYS A 165 18.47 4.33 -1.19
C LYS A 165 17.76 5.40 -0.36
N CYS A 166 18.12 5.55 0.91
CA CYS A 166 17.50 6.54 1.78
C CYS A 166 18.17 7.91 1.67
N ASN A 167 17.34 8.94 1.46
CA ASN A 167 17.78 10.32 1.23
C ASN A 167 16.97 11.25 2.13
N CYS A 168 17.63 12.16 2.86
CA CYS A 168 16.91 13.20 3.60
C CYS A 168 16.11 14.10 2.65
N ILE A 169 14.92 14.52 3.08
CA ILE A 169 14.13 15.52 2.36
C ILE A 169 14.93 16.83 2.25
N LYS A 170 14.76 17.57 1.16
CA LYS A 170 15.42 18.87 0.99
C LYS A 170 15.09 19.79 2.17
N GLY A 171 16.12 20.34 2.82
CA GLY A 171 15.99 21.12 4.05
C GLY A 171 16.22 20.33 5.34
N PHE A 172 16.42 19.02 5.23
CA PHE A 172 16.83 18.14 6.32
C PHE A 172 18.27 17.64 6.12
N GLU A 173 18.89 17.18 7.19
CA GLU A 173 20.20 16.53 7.21
C GLU A 173 20.26 15.38 8.22
N PRO A 174 21.20 14.44 8.04
CA PRO A 174 21.41 13.36 9.01
C PRO A 174 21.81 13.94 10.38
N MET A 175 21.22 13.42 11.45
CA MET A 175 21.52 13.84 12.83
C MET A 175 22.99 13.62 13.19
N ASP A 176 23.59 12.49 12.78
CA ASP A 176 25.03 12.25 12.86
C ASP A 176 25.60 11.93 11.46
N PRO A 177 26.44 12.81 10.90
CA PRO A 177 27.11 12.58 9.61
C PRO A 177 28.10 11.40 9.62
N ARG A 178 28.61 10.99 10.79
CA ARG A 178 29.66 9.96 10.95
C ARG A 178 29.05 8.57 11.07
N GLU A 179 27.92 8.42 11.76
CA GLU A 179 27.21 7.14 11.89
C GLU A 179 26.62 6.66 10.56
N GLY A 180 26.18 7.58 9.70
CA GLY A 180 25.66 7.24 8.37
C GLY A 180 26.71 6.74 7.37
N ALA A 181 28.00 6.91 7.66
CA ALA A 181 29.11 6.55 6.77
C ALA A 181 29.77 5.20 7.10
N LEU A 182 29.56 4.67 8.30
CA LEU A 182 30.33 3.53 8.82
C LEU A 182 29.60 2.18 8.77
N ASP A 183 28.27 2.15 8.87
CA ASP A 183 27.55 0.87 9.06
C ASP A 183 26.20 0.72 8.33
N ASN A 184 25.88 1.55 7.33
CA ASN A 184 24.55 1.58 6.69
C ASN A 184 23.37 1.76 7.67
N THR A 185 23.64 2.11 8.93
CA THR A 185 22.63 2.51 9.91
C THR A 185 22.10 3.88 9.51
N PHE A 186 20.83 3.91 9.08
CA PHE A 186 20.14 5.13 8.71
C PHE A 186 20.02 6.02 9.95
N THR A 187 20.69 7.16 9.95
CA THR A 187 20.49 8.20 10.96
C THR A 187 19.21 8.96 10.66
N GLU A 188 18.52 9.41 11.71
CA GLU A 188 17.32 10.23 11.55
C GLU A 188 17.65 11.52 10.81
N CYS A 189 16.75 11.95 9.92
CA CYS A 189 16.87 13.23 9.24
C CYS A 189 16.19 14.31 10.07
N VAL A 190 16.96 15.33 10.46
CA VAL A 190 16.49 16.48 11.24
C VAL A 190 16.48 17.74 10.38
N ARG A 191 15.57 18.68 10.67
CA ARG A 191 15.50 19.96 9.94
C ARG A 191 16.78 20.76 10.19
N LYS A 192 17.36 21.31 9.13
CA LYS A 192 18.54 22.20 9.21
C LYS A 192 18.25 23.50 9.96
N THR A 193 17.02 23.99 9.85
CA THR A 193 16.56 25.25 10.43
C THR A 193 15.28 25.01 11.20
N GLN A 194 15.18 25.59 12.39
CA GLN A 194 13.98 25.55 13.21
C GLN A 194 12.86 26.37 12.55
N LEU A 195 11.63 25.83 12.61
CA LEU A 195 10.43 26.46 12.08
C LEU A 195 10.03 27.70 12.89
N SER A 196 9.53 28.73 12.21
CA SER A 196 9.04 29.97 12.83
C SER A 196 7.51 30.11 12.82
N CYS A 197 6.82 29.17 12.17
CA CYS A 197 5.38 29.13 11.90
C CYS A 197 4.85 30.24 10.99
N VAL A 198 5.37 31.47 11.08
CA VAL A 198 4.83 32.64 10.35
C VAL A 198 5.44 32.78 8.95
N ASP A 199 6.74 32.58 8.82
CA ASP A 199 7.51 32.79 7.58
C ASP A 199 7.97 31.47 6.95
N ASP A 200 7.40 30.35 7.42
CA ASP A 200 7.73 29.03 6.89
C ASP A 200 7.16 28.87 5.46
N GLY A 201 7.73 27.94 4.73
CA GLY A 201 7.28 27.63 3.37
C GLY A 201 7.45 26.15 3.04
N PHE A 202 6.90 25.77 1.89
CA PHE A 202 6.83 24.37 1.47
C PHE A 202 7.80 24.06 0.34
N PHE A 203 8.30 22.81 0.33
CA PHE A 203 9.04 22.25 -0.79
C PHE A 203 8.24 21.12 -1.43
N GLY A 204 7.84 21.31 -2.69
CA GLY A 204 7.08 20.31 -3.45
C GLY A 204 7.95 19.12 -3.83
N LEU A 205 7.69 17.96 -3.20
CA LEU A 205 8.24 16.67 -3.61
C LEU A 205 7.39 16.08 -4.74
N ARG A 206 8.04 15.45 -5.72
CA ARG A 206 7.38 14.88 -6.91
C ARG A 206 7.58 13.38 -6.95
N ASN A 207 6.66 12.66 -7.59
CA ASN A 207 6.70 11.21 -7.77
C ASN A 207 6.83 10.47 -6.44
N MET A 208 6.11 10.95 -5.42
CA MET A 208 6.15 10.40 -4.07
C MET A 208 4.97 9.47 -3.85
N LYS A 209 5.23 8.34 -3.18
CA LYS A 209 4.23 7.67 -2.37
C LYS A 209 3.95 8.53 -1.15
N LEU A 210 2.68 8.89 -0.91
CA LEU A 210 2.30 9.67 0.27
C LEU A 210 2.78 8.97 1.54
N PRO A 211 3.19 9.70 2.61
CA PRO A 211 3.65 9.11 3.87
C PRO A 211 2.52 8.36 4.61
N ASP A 212 2.86 7.71 5.73
CA ASP A 212 1.87 7.09 6.62
C ASP A 212 0.79 8.10 7.01
N THR A 213 -0.48 7.71 6.88
CA THR A 213 -1.60 8.63 7.03
C THR A 213 -2.22 8.59 8.43
N SER A 214 -1.69 7.80 9.36
CA SER A 214 -2.25 7.66 10.71
C SER A 214 -2.40 8.97 11.49
N GLY A 215 -1.56 9.96 11.20
CA GLY A 215 -1.62 11.31 11.77
C GLY A 215 -2.21 12.39 10.84
N ALA A 216 -2.73 12.00 9.67
CA ALA A 216 -3.24 12.93 8.67
C ALA A 216 -4.71 13.28 8.89
N ILE A 217 -5.06 14.53 8.59
CA ILE A 217 -6.45 15.03 8.53
C ILE A 217 -6.77 15.30 7.07
N VAL A 218 -7.98 14.94 6.63
CA VAL A 218 -8.40 15.11 5.24
C VAL A 218 -9.70 15.86 5.15
N ASP A 219 -9.67 16.95 4.37
CA ASP A 219 -10.86 17.64 3.91
C ASP A 219 -10.93 17.59 2.38
N LYS A 220 -11.84 16.77 1.85
CA LYS A 220 -12.02 16.58 0.40
C LYS A 220 -12.76 17.75 -0.28
N ARG A 221 -13.16 18.78 0.48
CA ARG A 221 -13.96 19.92 -0.02
C ARG A 221 -13.10 21.12 -0.43
N ILE A 222 -11.87 21.18 0.05
CA ILE A 222 -10.96 22.31 -0.15
C ILE A 222 -9.95 22.05 -1.27
N GLY A 223 -9.43 23.11 -1.87
CA GLY A 223 -8.36 23.05 -2.88
C GLY A 223 -6.95 23.11 -2.27
N LEU A 224 -5.92 22.94 -3.11
CA LEU A 224 -4.53 22.96 -2.66
C LEU A 224 -4.12 24.28 -1.99
N LYS A 225 -4.62 25.42 -2.48
CA LYS A 225 -4.31 26.74 -1.89
C LYS A 225 -4.85 26.86 -0.47
N GLU A 226 -6.10 26.49 -0.25
CA GLU A 226 -6.71 26.50 1.08
C GLU A 226 -6.03 25.48 2.01
N CYS A 227 -5.61 24.33 1.46
CA CYS A 227 -4.84 23.34 2.21
C CYS A 227 -3.45 23.87 2.61
N GLU A 228 -2.81 24.68 1.78
CA GLU A 228 -1.55 25.36 2.10
C GLU A 228 -1.77 26.41 3.20
N ASP A 229 -2.82 27.22 3.10
CA ASP A 229 -3.16 28.24 4.11
C ASP A 229 -3.55 27.61 5.47
N MET A 230 -4.09 26.39 5.47
CA MET A 230 -4.45 25.64 6.69
C MET A 230 -3.26 24.93 7.36
N CYS A 231 -2.21 24.62 6.60
CA CYS A 231 -1.06 23.84 7.07
C CYS A 231 -0.07 24.73 7.82
#